data_AF-A0AAU5U1T0-F1
#
_entry.id   AF-A0AAU5U1T0-F1
#
_cell.length_a   1.000
_cell.length_b   1.000
_cell.length_c   1.000
_cell.angle_alpha   90.00
_cell.angle_beta   90.00
_cell.angle_gamma   90.00
#
_symmetry.space_group_name_H-M   'P 1'
#
loop_
_entity.id
_entity.type
_entity.pdbx_description
1 polymer ?
#
loop_
_entity_poly.entity_id
_entity_poly.type
_entity_poly.pdbx_seq_one_letter_code
_entity_poly.pdbx_strand_id
1 'polypeptide(L)'
;MTRGLLLSGAVAALLTTALPAQAATSSGGFEDPPPDKIVIKVATVNGSGCPAGTTAVAVSEDNTAFTVTYSEYLAQAGGGSDPTAFRKNCQLNLIVHVPQGFTYAIASADYRGFAALQSGATGTQRASYYFQGSPNTASRNHPFNGPYNDNWQATDTTDWAQLVWAPCGVQRNFNINTELRVAAGSTSANKVSFMTMDSTDGDISTVYHLAWKECPEA
;
A
#
# COMPACT_ATOMS: atom_id res chain seq x y z
N MET A 1 -16.70 -74.59 27.84
CA MET A 1 -17.74 -75.41 27.17
C MET A 1 -18.76 -74.39 26.67
N THR A 2 -19.06 -74.16 25.39
CA THR A 2 -19.37 -75.10 24.31
C THR A 2 -19.34 -74.34 22.95
N ARG A 3 -19.15 -75.08 21.84
CA ARG A 3 -19.42 -74.75 20.41
C ARG A 3 -20.70 -73.91 20.22
N GLY A 4 -20.91 -73.01 19.26
CA GLY A 4 -20.39 -72.83 17.89
C GLY A 4 -21.57 -72.86 16.90
N LEU A 5 -21.72 -71.90 15.98
CA LEU A 5 -22.20 -72.10 14.59
C LEU A 5 -22.24 -70.78 13.79
N LEU A 6 -21.87 -70.91 12.52
CA LEU A 6 -21.83 -69.91 11.45
C LEU A 6 -23.23 -69.57 10.95
N LEU A 7 -23.47 -68.31 10.58
CA LEU A 7 -24.47 -67.93 9.57
C LEU A 7 -23.96 -66.69 8.81
N SER A 8 -23.78 -66.90 7.51
CA SER A 8 -23.32 -65.97 6.50
C SER A 8 -24.26 -64.77 6.34
N GLY A 9 -23.69 -63.58 6.21
CA GLY A 9 -24.38 -62.38 5.74
C GLY A 9 -23.43 -61.56 4.89
N ALA A 10 -23.57 -61.65 3.57
CA ALA A 10 -22.86 -60.78 2.64
C ALA A 10 -23.51 -59.38 2.71
N VAL A 11 -22.75 -58.37 3.14
CA VAL A 11 -23.14 -56.97 2.98
C VAL A 11 -21.98 -56.25 2.28
N ALA A 12 -22.34 -55.65 1.14
CA ALA A 12 -21.46 -55.04 0.18
C ALA A 12 -20.56 -53.94 0.79
N ALA A 13 -19.29 -53.96 0.40
CA ALA A 13 -18.32 -52.94 0.74
C ALA A 13 -18.63 -51.62 0.00
N LEU A 14 -18.92 -50.55 0.76
CA LEU A 14 -18.83 -49.17 0.29
C LEU A 14 -17.53 -48.58 0.85
N LEU A 15 -16.46 -48.63 0.06
CA LEU A 15 -15.23 -47.90 0.33
C LEU A 15 -15.44 -46.43 -0.02
N THR A 16 -15.89 -45.63 0.94
CA THR A 16 -15.84 -44.17 0.83
C THR A 16 -14.41 -43.71 1.18
N THR A 17 -13.59 -43.49 0.16
CA THR A 17 -12.30 -42.82 0.31
C THR A 17 -12.55 -41.35 0.68
N ALA A 18 -12.38 -41.00 1.94
CA ALA A 18 -12.35 -39.61 2.39
C ALA A 18 -11.03 -38.98 1.95
N LEU A 19 -11.09 -38.10 0.95
CA LEU A 19 -9.98 -37.22 0.60
C LEU A 19 -9.92 -36.08 1.65
N PRO A 20 -8.72 -35.71 2.14
CA PRO A 20 -8.59 -34.53 2.99
C PRO A 20 -8.90 -33.28 2.14
N ALA A 21 -9.85 -32.47 2.59
CA ALA A 21 -10.05 -31.14 2.04
C ALA A 21 -8.85 -30.27 2.45
N GLN A 22 -7.88 -30.09 1.55
CA GLN A 22 -6.93 -29.00 1.66
C GLN A 22 -7.72 -27.68 1.63
N ALA A 23 -7.67 -26.94 2.73
CA ALA A 23 -8.03 -25.53 2.74
C ALA A 23 -7.10 -24.78 1.79
N ALA A 24 -7.63 -24.35 0.64
CA ALA A 24 -6.92 -23.45 -0.25
C ALA A 24 -7.00 -22.03 0.33
N THR A 25 -5.94 -21.60 0.99
CA THR A 25 -5.63 -20.18 1.17
C THR A 25 -5.20 -19.62 -0.18
N SER A 26 -6.13 -19.08 -0.95
CA SER A 26 -5.81 -18.38 -2.20
C SER A 26 -5.64 -16.88 -1.93
N SER A 27 -4.40 -16.47 -1.63
CA SER A 27 -3.93 -15.12 -1.92
C SER A 27 -3.80 -14.99 -3.45
N GLY A 28 -4.92 -14.75 -4.12
CA GLY A 28 -5.00 -14.74 -5.59
C GLY A 28 -5.19 -13.34 -6.14
N GLY A 29 -4.08 -12.65 -6.43
CA GLY A 29 -4.14 -11.55 -7.40
C GLY A 29 -4.49 -12.12 -8.78
N PHE A 30 -5.44 -11.50 -9.48
CA PHE A 30 -5.93 -11.99 -10.76
C PHE A 30 -4.82 -11.99 -11.83
N GLU A 31 -4.55 -13.15 -12.44
CA GLU A 31 -3.63 -13.27 -13.57
C GLU A 31 -4.24 -12.78 -14.89
N ASP A 32 -5.58 -12.79 -15.00
CA ASP A 32 -6.35 -12.31 -16.15
C ASP A 32 -7.66 -11.64 -15.65
N PRO A 33 -7.68 -10.32 -15.42
CA PRO A 33 -8.89 -9.67 -14.93
C PRO A 33 -10.00 -9.63 -15.97
N PRO A 34 -11.27 -9.60 -15.53
CA PRO A 34 -12.37 -9.23 -16.41
C PRO A 34 -12.04 -7.92 -17.15
N PRO A 35 -12.49 -7.75 -18.42
CA PRO A 35 -12.21 -6.56 -19.23
C PRO A 35 -12.60 -5.24 -18.55
N ASP A 36 -13.42 -5.32 -17.52
CA ASP A 36 -14.07 -4.24 -16.77
C ASP A 36 -13.45 -4.02 -15.37
N LYS A 37 -12.33 -4.69 -15.03
CA LYS A 37 -11.65 -4.55 -13.73
C LYS A 37 -10.21 -4.07 -13.86
N ILE A 38 -9.77 -3.32 -12.85
CA ILE A 38 -8.39 -2.89 -12.72
C ILE A 38 -7.61 -3.98 -12.01
N VAL A 39 -6.40 -4.23 -12.48
CA VAL A 39 -5.44 -5.01 -11.71
C VAL A 39 -4.19 -4.20 -11.47
N ILE A 40 -3.94 -3.96 -10.18
CA ILE A 40 -2.70 -3.36 -9.71
C ILE A 40 -1.80 -4.49 -9.25
N LYS A 41 -0.65 -4.64 -9.93
CA LYS A 41 0.44 -5.51 -9.50
C LYS A 41 1.59 -4.67 -8.99
N VAL A 42 2.13 -5.03 -7.84
CA VAL A 42 3.36 -4.42 -7.32
C VAL A 42 4.52 -5.01 -8.10
N ALA A 43 5.19 -4.20 -8.92
CA ALA A 43 6.37 -4.65 -9.64
C ALA A 43 7.59 -4.65 -8.73
N THR A 44 7.82 -3.55 -8.03
CA THR A 44 8.90 -3.43 -7.04
C THR A 44 8.52 -2.47 -5.92
N VAL A 45 9.02 -2.74 -4.72
CA VAL A 45 9.00 -1.83 -3.56
C VAL A 45 10.45 -1.63 -3.13
N ASN A 46 10.86 -0.38 -2.91
CA ASN A 46 12.21 -0.06 -2.47
C ASN A 46 12.21 1.19 -1.59
N GLY A 47 12.89 1.15 -0.46
CA GLY A 47 13.13 2.35 0.34
C GLY A 47 13.41 1.99 1.80
N SER A 48 14.00 2.93 2.52
CA SER A 48 14.33 2.72 3.94
C SER A 48 13.11 2.71 4.87
N GLY A 49 11.95 3.17 4.38
CA GLY A 49 10.65 3.13 5.05
C GLY A 49 9.69 2.08 4.47
N CYS A 50 10.17 1.19 3.61
CA CYS A 50 9.43 0.00 3.21
C CYS A 50 10.38 -1.12 2.78
N PRO A 51 11.09 -1.74 3.73
CA PRO A 51 11.88 -2.93 3.45
C PRO A 51 11.08 -4.06 2.77
N ALA A 52 11.79 -5.01 2.18
CA ALA A 52 11.14 -6.13 1.50
C ALA A 52 10.24 -6.90 2.48
N GLY A 53 8.96 -7.08 2.09
CA GLY A 53 7.97 -7.79 2.90
C GLY A 53 7.20 -6.92 3.90
N THR A 54 7.45 -5.60 3.97
CA THR A 54 6.77 -4.69 4.91
C THR A 54 5.70 -3.80 4.28
N THR A 55 5.36 -4.06 3.01
CA THR A 55 4.32 -3.34 2.28
C THR A 55 3.32 -4.31 1.69
N ALA A 56 2.04 -4.03 1.91
CA ALA A 56 0.92 -4.73 1.28
C ALA A 56 0.09 -3.74 0.44
N VAL A 57 -0.39 -4.20 -0.71
CA VAL A 57 -1.25 -3.41 -1.61
C VAL A 57 -2.54 -4.20 -1.88
N ALA A 58 -3.68 -3.55 -1.73
CA ALA A 58 -5.00 -4.14 -2.01
C ALA A 58 -5.84 -3.17 -2.85
N VAL A 59 -6.59 -3.68 -3.83
CA VAL A 59 -7.49 -2.87 -4.67
C VAL A 59 -8.91 -2.95 -4.12
N SER A 60 -9.65 -1.85 -4.12
CA SER A 60 -11.05 -1.85 -3.71
C SER A 60 -11.91 -2.66 -4.69
N GLU A 61 -12.99 -3.28 -4.20
CA GLU A 61 -13.87 -4.13 -5.04
C GLU A 61 -14.55 -3.35 -6.18
N ASP A 62 -14.80 -2.06 -5.96
CA ASP A 62 -15.41 -1.13 -6.92
C ASP A 62 -14.40 -0.52 -7.90
N ASN A 63 -13.11 -0.88 -7.80
CA ASN A 63 -12.03 -0.38 -8.66
C ASN A 63 -11.83 1.15 -8.61
N THR A 64 -12.37 1.84 -7.60
CA THR A 64 -12.21 3.31 -7.49
C THR A 64 -10.98 3.70 -6.69
N ALA A 65 -10.41 2.77 -5.92
CA ALA A 65 -9.27 3.04 -5.06
C ALA A 65 -8.35 1.81 -4.88
N PHE A 66 -7.17 2.06 -4.35
CA PHE A 66 -6.34 1.01 -3.77
C PHE A 66 -5.71 1.49 -2.48
N THR A 67 -5.45 0.56 -1.58
CA THR A 67 -4.84 0.81 -0.29
C THR A 67 -3.41 0.28 -0.26
N VAL A 68 -2.56 1.01 0.45
CA VAL A 68 -1.20 0.58 0.76
C VAL A 68 -1.04 0.58 2.27
N THR A 69 -0.62 -0.55 2.82
CA THR A 69 -0.33 -0.71 4.26
C THR A 69 1.16 -0.92 4.43
N TYR A 70 1.75 -0.24 5.40
CA TYR A 70 3.15 -0.36 5.76
C TYR A 70 3.28 -0.96 7.16
N SER A 71 4.26 -1.81 7.39
CA SER A 71 4.57 -2.34 8.73
C SER A 71 5.91 -1.85 9.29
N GLU A 72 6.71 -1.14 8.49
CA GLU A 72 7.98 -0.54 8.94
C GLU A 72 8.24 0.80 8.24
N TYR A 73 7.68 1.89 8.77
CA TYR A 73 7.81 3.23 8.19
C TYR A 73 7.88 4.32 9.25
N LEU A 74 8.95 4.30 10.03
CA LEU A 74 9.21 5.27 11.09
C LEU A 74 10.44 6.13 10.79
N ALA A 75 10.23 7.45 10.70
CA ALA A 75 11.30 8.45 10.67
C ALA A 75 11.46 9.11 12.04
N GLN A 76 12.70 9.28 12.50
CA GLN A 76 12.98 9.84 13.83
C GLN A 76 14.29 10.63 13.90
N ALA A 77 14.33 11.63 14.78
CA ALA A 77 15.51 12.46 15.02
C ALA A 77 15.63 12.85 16.50
N GLY A 78 16.87 13.09 16.96
CA GLY A 78 17.18 13.43 18.35
C GLY A 78 17.38 12.21 19.25
N GLY A 79 17.75 12.42 20.52
CA GLY A 79 17.79 11.37 21.55
C GLY A 79 18.74 10.19 21.27
N GLY A 80 19.79 10.40 20.47
CA GLY A 80 20.71 9.34 20.06
C GLY A 80 20.25 8.51 18.86
N SER A 81 19.19 8.94 18.15
CA SER A 81 18.75 8.31 16.90
C SER A 81 19.87 8.24 15.87
N ASP A 82 19.86 7.19 15.04
CA ASP A 82 20.79 7.05 13.92
C ASP A 82 20.75 8.31 13.02
N PRO A 83 21.92 8.85 12.58
CA PRO A 83 21.98 10.05 11.75
C PRO A 83 21.22 9.99 10.42
N THR A 84 20.80 8.80 9.97
CA THR A 84 20.02 8.57 8.74
C THR A 84 18.55 8.28 9.02
N ALA A 85 18.15 8.02 10.26
CA ALA A 85 16.77 7.70 10.63
C ALA A 85 15.81 8.88 10.47
N PHE A 86 16.33 10.11 10.33
CA PHE A 86 15.52 11.32 10.19
C PHE A 86 14.72 11.38 8.89
N ARG A 87 15.05 10.55 7.89
CA ARG A 87 14.37 10.48 6.60
C ARG A 87 14.12 9.04 6.20
N LYS A 88 12.85 8.70 5.99
CA LYS A 88 12.42 7.42 5.43
C LYS A 88 11.61 7.66 4.17
N ASN A 89 11.89 6.89 3.13
CA ASN A 89 11.10 6.94 1.91
C ASN A 89 10.63 5.54 1.52
N CYS A 90 9.56 5.52 0.74
CA CYS A 90 9.11 4.32 0.05
C CYS A 90 8.82 4.63 -1.41
N GLN A 91 9.53 3.94 -2.30
CA GLN A 91 9.32 3.94 -3.73
C GLN A 91 8.51 2.70 -4.12
N LEU A 92 7.25 2.93 -4.50
CA LEU A 92 6.42 1.92 -5.13
C LEU A 92 6.55 2.05 -6.64
N ASN A 93 6.67 0.91 -7.31
CA ASN A 93 6.55 0.77 -8.75
C ASN A 93 5.41 -0.22 -9.02
N LEU A 94 4.35 0.27 -9.65
CA LEU A 94 3.10 -0.43 -9.85
C LEU A 94 2.87 -0.65 -11.34
N ILE A 95 2.42 -1.84 -11.70
CA ILE A 95 1.85 -2.13 -13.02
C ILE A 95 0.34 -2.08 -12.86
N VAL A 96 -0.30 -1.10 -13.49
CA VAL A 96 -1.75 -0.94 -13.45
C VAL A 96 -2.29 -1.34 -14.81
N HIS A 97 -3.09 -2.40 -14.83
CA HIS A 97 -3.85 -2.82 -16.00
C HIS A 97 -5.21 -2.16 -15.93
N VAL A 98 -5.58 -1.44 -16.99
CA VAL A 98 -6.89 -0.80 -17.14
C VAL A 98 -7.63 -1.39 -18.33
N PRO A 99 -8.98 -1.37 -18.31
CA PRO A 99 -9.80 -1.73 -19.45
C PRO A 99 -9.35 -1.07 -20.75
N GLN A 100 -9.50 -1.79 -21.87
CA GLN A 100 -9.18 -1.25 -23.19
C GLN A 100 -10.00 0.02 -23.46
N GLY A 101 -9.35 1.07 -23.97
CA GLY A 101 -9.99 2.34 -24.29
C GLY A 101 -10.06 3.32 -23.11
N PHE A 102 -9.53 2.98 -21.94
CA PHE A 102 -9.49 3.88 -20.78
C PHE A 102 -8.07 4.27 -20.39
N THR A 103 -7.97 5.43 -19.73
CA THR A 103 -6.78 5.87 -19.00
C THR A 103 -7.16 6.25 -17.57
N TYR A 104 -6.17 6.28 -16.70
CA TYR A 104 -6.32 6.58 -15.29
C TYR A 104 -5.33 7.65 -14.82
N ALA A 105 -5.67 8.25 -13.69
CA ALA A 105 -4.79 9.13 -12.91
C ALA A 105 -5.08 8.98 -11.40
N ILE A 106 -4.16 9.42 -10.55
CA ILE A 106 -4.44 9.55 -9.11
C ILE A 106 -5.15 10.89 -8.87
N ALA A 107 -6.42 10.82 -8.49
CA ALA A 107 -7.23 11.99 -8.18
C ALA A 107 -6.86 12.57 -6.81
N SER A 108 -6.75 11.69 -5.83
CA SER A 108 -6.41 12.04 -4.46
C SER A 108 -5.70 10.88 -3.76
N ALA A 109 -5.02 11.20 -2.67
CA ALA A 109 -4.41 10.21 -1.78
C ALA A 109 -4.60 10.64 -0.33
N ASP A 110 -5.09 9.75 0.51
CA ASP A 110 -5.29 9.97 1.94
C ASP A 110 -4.21 9.26 2.74
N TYR A 111 -3.34 10.05 3.34
CA TYR A 111 -2.26 9.62 4.22
C TYR A 111 -2.67 9.75 5.68
N ARG A 112 -2.25 8.78 6.49
CA ARG A 112 -2.50 8.75 7.92
C ARG A 112 -1.28 8.23 8.65
N GLY A 113 -1.17 8.58 9.92
CA GLY A 113 -0.12 8.07 10.77
C GLY A 113 -0.16 8.67 12.16
N PHE A 114 0.92 8.47 12.91
CA PHE A 114 1.11 9.06 14.22
C PHE A 114 2.39 9.89 14.26
N ALA A 115 2.41 10.96 15.05
CA ALA A 115 3.59 11.78 15.24
C ALA A 115 3.73 12.22 16.69
N ALA A 116 4.95 12.08 17.21
CA ALA A 116 5.38 12.66 18.48
C ALA A 116 6.56 13.59 18.22
N LEU A 117 6.29 14.89 18.11
CA LEU A 117 7.26 15.94 17.83
C LEU A 117 7.50 16.76 19.09
N GLN A 118 8.76 16.92 19.48
CA GLN A 118 9.14 17.80 20.59
C GLN A 118 8.95 19.28 20.21
N SER A 119 8.96 20.17 21.20
CA SER A 119 8.91 21.62 20.93
C SER A 119 10.04 22.03 19.98
N GLY A 120 9.71 22.80 18.94
CA GLY A 120 10.67 23.25 17.92
C GLY A 120 11.09 22.18 16.91
N ALA A 121 10.66 20.93 17.06
CA ALA A 121 10.81 19.89 16.05
C ALA A 121 9.83 20.11 14.90
N THR A 122 10.18 19.59 13.72
CA THR A 122 9.28 19.58 12.56
C THR A 122 9.19 18.18 11.99
N GLY A 123 8.03 17.89 11.40
CA GLY A 123 7.74 16.68 10.66
C GLY A 123 7.25 17.04 9.27
N THR A 124 7.53 16.20 8.29
CA THR A 124 7.04 16.40 6.92
C THR A 124 6.64 15.06 6.32
N GLN A 125 5.40 14.98 5.83
CA GLN A 125 5.00 13.96 4.87
C GLN A 125 5.10 14.56 3.46
N ARG A 126 5.72 13.85 2.53
CA ARG A 126 5.80 14.26 1.12
C ARG A 126 5.46 13.09 0.23
N ALA A 127 4.76 13.36 -0.86
CA ALA A 127 4.47 12.39 -1.91
C ALA A 127 4.83 12.93 -3.30
N SER A 128 5.18 12.01 -4.19
CA SER A 128 5.40 12.28 -5.62
C SER A 128 4.81 11.15 -6.47
N TYR A 129 4.15 11.53 -7.57
CA TYR A 129 3.44 10.64 -8.49
C TYR A 129 3.89 10.89 -9.92
N TYR A 130 4.29 9.83 -10.63
CA TYR A 130 4.75 9.94 -12.01
C TYR A 130 4.70 8.60 -12.75
N PHE A 131 4.58 8.68 -14.08
CA PHE A 131 4.67 7.51 -14.95
C PHE A 131 6.10 7.34 -15.44
N GLN A 132 6.53 6.08 -15.60
CA GLN A 132 7.84 5.76 -16.14
C GLN A 132 8.05 6.44 -17.51
N GLY A 133 9.17 7.16 -17.64
CA GLY A 133 9.54 7.89 -18.86
C GLY A 133 8.77 9.20 -19.10
N SER A 134 7.88 9.60 -18.19
CA SER A 134 7.20 10.89 -18.25
C SER A 134 8.02 11.97 -17.54
N PRO A 135 8.13 13.19 -18.10
CA PRO A 135 8.71 14.34 -17.38
C PRO A 135 7.74 14.92 -16.33
N ASN A 136 6.45 14.58 -16.41
CA ASN A 136 5.43 15.13 -15.52
C ASN A 136 5.44 14.39 -14.17
N THR A 137 5.76 15.13 -13.11
CA THR A 137 5.69 14.63 -11.73
C THR A 137 4.79 15.54 -10.91
N ALA A 138 3.72 14.99 -10.35
CA ALA A 138 2.93 15.67 -9.34
C ALA A 138 3.58 15.45 -7.97
N SER A 139 3.77 16.49 -7.16
CA SER A 139 4.29 16.37 -5.80
C SER A 139 3.46 17.20 -4.82
N ARG A 140 3.37 16.72 -3.58
CA ARG A 140 2.66 17.36 -2.47
C ARG A 140 3.46 17.22 -1.20
N ASN A 141 3.36 18.22 -0.33
CA ASN A 141 4.17 18.33 0.87
C ASN A 141 3.32 18.86 2.02
N HIS A 142 3.29 18.12 3.13
CA HIS A 142 2.49 18.39 4.31
C HIS A 142 3.39 18.55 5.54
N PRO A 143 3.66 19.78 5.97
CA PRO A 143 4.47 20.05 7.15
C PRO A 143 3.64 19.93 8.44
N PHE A 144 4.28 19.43 9.49
CA PHE A 144 3.77 19.31 10.85
C PHE A 144 4.77 19.99 11.80
N ASN A 145 4.26 20.77 12.76
CA ASN A 145 5.10 21.50 13.70
C ASN A 145 4.92 20.96 15.12
N GLY A 146 6.01 20.80 15.84
CA GLY A 146 6.00 20.47 17.26
C GLY A 146 5.69 21.68 18.16
N PRO A 147 5.24 21.47 19.40
CA PRO A 147 4.97 20.16 20.00
C PRO A 147 3.72 19.51 19.41
N TYR A 148 3.81 18.23 19.09
CA TYR A 148 2.72 17.44 18.50
C TYR A 148 2.78 16.03 19.07
N ASN A 149 1.63 15.45 19.41
CA ASN A 149 1.58 14.10 19.97
C ASN A 149 0.19 13.50 19.71
N ASP A 150 -0.09 13.19 18.46
CA ASP A 150 -1.40 12.71 18.03
C ASP A 150 -1.31 11.96 16.69
N ASN A 151 -2.43 11.39 16.26
CA ASN A 151 -2.63 10.93 14.90
C ASN A 151 -2.70 12.13 13.95
N TRP A 152 -2.00 12.02 12.82
CA TRP A 152 -2.05 13.00 11.75
C TRP A 152 -2.71 12.41 10.50
N GLN A 153 -3.29 13.29 9.70
CA GLN A 153 -3.86 12.96 8.40
C GLN A 153 -3.45 14.04 7.40
N ALA A 154 -3.22 13.63 6.16
CA ALA A 154 -2.92 14.53 5.07
C ALA A 154 -3.56 14.01 3.79
N THR A 155 -4.24 14.88 3.05
CA THR A 155 -4.87 14.52 1.78
C THR A 155 -4.20 15.28 0.65
N ASP A 156 -3.75 14.53 -0.34
CA ASP A 156 -3.40 15.07 -1.64
C ASP A 156 -4.64 15.18 -2.49
N THR A 157 -4.86 16.33 -3.11
CA THR A 157 -5.88 16.50 -4.14
C THR A 157 -5.24 17.15 -5.35
N THR A 158 -5.61 16.67 -6.53
CA THR A 158 -5.21 17.25 -7.80
C THR A 158 -6.46 17.57 -8.60
N ASP A 159 -6.58 18.84 -9.01
CA ASP A 159 -7.67 19.25 -9.88
C ASP A 159 -7.64 18.43 -11.18
N TRP A 160 -8.82 18.10 -11.71
CA TRP A 160 -8.97 17.23 -12.87
C TRP A 160 -8.07 17.62 -14.05
N ALA A 161 -7.98 18.92 -14.34
CA ALA A 161 -7.19 19.48 -15.42
C ALA A 161 -5.66 19.32 -15.22
N GLN A 162 -5.23 19.09 -13.98
CA GLN A 162 -3.82 18.94 -13.59
C GLN A 162 -3.44 17.48 -13.32
N LEU A 163 -4.38 16.55 -13.47
CA LEU A 163 -4.12 15.14 -13.32
C LEU A 163 -3.06 14.69 -14.32
N VAL A 164 -2.04 14.01 -13.81
CA VAL A 164 -1.06 13.32 -14.66
C VAL A 164 -1.70 12.01 -15.08
N TRP A 165 -2.11 11.95 -16.34
CA TRP A 165 -2.77 10.78 -16.92
C TRP A 165 -1.77 9.75 -17.43
N ALA A 166 -2.12 8.47 -17.32
CA ALA A 166 -1.39 7.41 -18.01
C ALA A 166 -1.49 7.62 -19.53
N PRO A 167 -0.40 7.45 -20.29
CA PRO A 167 -0.46 7.55 -21.75
C PRO A 167 -1.33 6.42 -22.32
N CYS A 168 -2.26 6.79 -23.21
CA CYS A 168 -3.13 5.83 -23.89
C CYS A 168 -2.34 4.89 -24.81
N GLY A 169 -2.76 3.63 -24.89
CA GLY A 169 -2.22 2.63 -25.82
C GLY A 169 -0.84 2.08 -25.48
N VAL A 170 -0.20 2.54 -24.40
CA VAL A 170 1.10 2.01 -23.95
C VAL A 170 1.10 1.77 -22.44
N GLN A 171 1.55 0.58 -22.03
CA GLN A 171 1.73 0.28 -20.61
C GLN A 171 2.98 1.00 -20.09
N ARG A 172 2.83 1.72 -18.97
CA ARG A 172 3.92 2.36 -18.23
C ARG A 172 3.75 2.07 -16.76
N ASN A 173 4.85 1.74 -16.09
CA ASN A 173 4.79 1.55 -14.65
C ASN A 173 4.51 2.89 -13.97
N PHE A 174 3.61 2.87 -13.02
CA PHE A 174 3.27 4.02 -12.19
C PHE A 174 4.13 4.02 -10.94
N ASN A 175 4.72 5.16 -10.65
CA ASN A 175 5.67 5.33 -9.56
C ASN A 175 5.09 6.26 -8.52
N ILE A 176 5.13 5.82 -7.27
CA ILE A 176 4.77 6.61 -6.09
C ILE A 176 5.97 6.64 -5.18
N ASN A 177 6.45 7.83 -4.84
CA ASN A 177 7.46 7.99 -3.80
C ASN A 177 6.88 8.78 -2.64
N THR A 178 6.70 8.11 -1.51
CA THR A 178 6.37 8.76 -0.24
C THR A 178 7.64 9.00 0.57
N GLU A 179 7.63 10.03 1.41
CA GLU A 179 8.70 10.35 2.33
C GLU A 179 8.13 10.87 3.66
N LEU A 180 8.70 10.37 4.76
CA LEU A 180 8.62 11.00 6.07
C LEU A 180 9.98 11.60 6.40
N ARG A 181 9.96 12.83 6.91
CA ARG A 181 11.15 13.51 7.42
C ARG A 181 10.86 14.12 8.77
N VAL A 182 11.79 14.00 9.70
CA VAL A 182 11.71 14.60 11.03
C VAL A 182 12.97 15.41 11.30
N ALA A 183 12.81 16.63 11.79
CA ALA A 183 13.91 17.43 12.33
C ALA A 183 13.70 17.58 13.84
N ALA A 184 14.74 17.28 14.63
CA ALA A 184 14.66 17.27 16.09
C ALA A 184 14.42 18.64 16.74
N GLY A 185 14.58 19.73 15.99
CA GLY A 185 14.47 21.10 16.52
C GLY A 185 15.64 21.49 17.43
N SER A 186 15.50 22.65 18.08
CA SER A 186 16.55 23.26 18.91
C SER A 186 16.50 22.87 20.39
N THR A 187 15.42 22.21 20.85
CA THR A 187 15.06 22.25 22.27
C THR A 187 15.41 20.99 23.09
N SER A 188 15.89 19.90 22.49
CA SER A 188 16.39 18.76 23.30
C SER A 188 17.21 17.74 22.51
N ALA A 189 18.55 17.83 22.59
CA ALA A 189 19.45 16.81 22.04
C ALA A 189 19.17 15.38 22.59
N ASN A 190 18.58 15.29 23.78
CA ASN A 190 18.35 14.03 24.50
C ASN A 190 16.96 13.41 24.31
N LYS A 191 16.03 14.06 23.58
CA LYS A 191 14.70 13.48 23.30
C LYS A 191 14.55 13.14 21.82
N VAL A 192 13.75 12.11 21.56
CA VAL A 192 13.41 11.68 20.20
C VAL A 192 12.11 12.37 19.76
N SER A 193 12.11 12.88 18.53
CA SER A 193 10.90 13.19 17.77
C SER A 193 10.74 12.15 16.68
N PHE A 194 9.53 11.69 16.40
CA PHE A 194 9.28 10.72 15.34
C PHE A 194 7.93 10.94 14.64
N MET A 195 7.86 10.43 13.41
CA MET A 195 6.63 10.29 12.63
C MET A 195 6.59 8.90 12.02
N THR A 196 5.40 8.30 11.98
CA THR A 196 5.19 7.00 11.36
C THR A 196 3.99 7.00 10.42
N MET A 197 4.06 6.13 9.39
CA MET A 197 2.96 5.70 8.52
C MET A 197 2.73 4.18 8.60
N ASP A 198 3.42 3.48 9.50
CA ASP A 198 3.21 2.05 9.72
C ASP A 198 2.00 1.76 10.61
N SER A 199 1.45 0.58 10.40
CA SER A 199 0.39 0.00 11.20
C SER A 199 0.86 -1.33 11.75
N THR A 200 0.79 -1.51 13.07
CA THR A 200 1.04 -2.81 13.71
C THR A 200 -0.23 -3.68 13.78
N ASP A 201 -1.41 -3.07 13.66
CA ASP A 201 -2.74 -3.69 13.78
C ASP A 201 -3.57 -3.67 12.49
N GLY A 202 -3.15 -2.94 11.46
CA GLY A 202 -3.83 -2.79 10.17
C GLY A 202 -4.69 -1.51 10.03
N ASP A 203 -4.79 -0.69 11.07
CA ASP A 203 -5.65 0.51 11.09
C ASP A 203 -5.08 1.71 10.32
N ILE A 204 -3.78 1.72 9.99
CA ILE A 204 -3.14 2.77 9.20
C ILE A 204 -2.87 2.25 7.78
N SER A 205 -3.67 2.75 6.83
CA SER A 205 -3.48 2.53 5.40
C SER A 205 -3.53 3.84 4.64
N THR A 206 -2.69 3.98 3.64
CA THR A 206 -2.82 5.04 2.64
C THR A 206 -3.85 4.63 1.60
N VAL A 207 -4.85 5.48 1.33
CA VAL A 207 -5.87 5.22 0.30
C VAL A 207 -5.59 6.09 -0.91
N TYR A 208 -5.47 5.50 -2.09
CA TYR A 208 -5.28 6.20 -3.36
C TYR A 208 -6.55 6.11 -4.19
N HIS A 209 -7.13 7.25 -4.55
CA HIS A 209 -8.34 7.33 -5.35
C HIS A 209 -8.01 7.55 -6.82
N LEU A 210 -8.66 6.77 -7.68
CA LEU A 210 -8.41 6.75 -9.12
C LEU A 210 -9.46 7.59 -9.86
N ALA A 211 -8.99 8.41 -10.80
CA ALA A 211 -9.81 9.09 -11.80
C ALA A 211 -9.71 8.37 -13.15
N TRP A 212 -10.82 8.37 -13.90
CA TRP A 212 -10.98 7.61 -15.13
C TRP A 212 -11.48 8.48 -16.27
N LYS A 213 -10.94 8.29 -17.46
CA LYS A 213 -11.57 8.78 -18.68
C LYS A 213 -11.28 7.88 -19.85
N GLU A 214 -12.13 7.99 -20.87
CA GLU A 214 -11.90 7.36 -22.14
C GLU A 214 -10.68 7.98 -22.82
N CYS A 215 -9.89 7.12 -23.47
CA CYS A 215 -8.86 7.54 -24.39
C CYS A 215 -9.53 8.13 -25.63
N PRO A 216 -8.97 9.21 -26.21
CA PRO A 216 -9.44 9.70 -27.50
C PRO A 216 -9.45 8.58 -28.52
N GLU A 217 -10.51 8.49 -29.33
CA GLU A 217 -10.51 7.66 -30.53
C GLU A 217 -9.34 8.11 -31.43
N ALA A 218 -8.60 7.14 -31.96
CA ALA A 218 -7.42 7.38 -32.79
C ALA A 218 -7.78 7.94 -34.17
#